data_AF-A0A2G9YTH7-F1
#
_entry.id   AF-A0A2G9YTH7-F1
#
_cell.length_a   1.000
_cell.length_b   1.000
_cell.length_c   1.000
_cell.angle_alpha   90.00
_cell.angle_beta   90.00
_cell.angle_gamma   90.00
#
_symmetry.space_group_name_H-M   'P 1'
#
loop_
_entity.id
_entity.type
_entity.pdbx_description
1 polymer ?
#
loop_
_entity_poly.entity_id
_entity_poly.type
_entity_poly.pdbx_seq_one_letter_code
_entity_poly.pdbx_strand_id
1 'polypeptide(L)'
;LTDNIATHSFRTAFVGYFLAKELKADADKVIKMCLLHDIEEARSADQNWVHKRYIKVFEDEIRDEQLKDILHSKELIKLSKEYQEKKTLEAKITKDADLLDEILLLREYQLQGNKEAEFWLNPNKLKSQQEKLMHTKLAKALSKEAKKQEPTFWWKKLWTPNRRK
;
A
#
# COMPACT_ATOMS: atom_id res chain seq x y z
N LEU A 1 -3.24 9.43 -14.19
CA LEU A 1 -3.22 9.28 -12.73
C LEU A 1 -1.85 9.74 -12.26
N THR A 2 -1.82 10.65 -11.28
CA THR A 2 -0.60 11.16 -10.65
C THR A 2 -0.41 10.38 -9.36
N ASP A 3 0.03 9.14 -9.48
CA ASP A 3 0.46 8.40 -8.30
C ASP A 3 1.74 9.03 -7.73
N ASN A 4 1.77 9.16 -6.42
CA ASN A 4 2.91 9.57 -5.64
C ASN A 4 2.81 8.96 -4.24
N ILE A 5 3.90 9.02 -3.49
CA ILE A 5 4.03 8.41 -2.15
C ILE A 5 2.91 8.86 -1.21
N ALA A 6 2.48 10.13 -1.28
CA ALA A 6 1.41 10.64 -0.43
C ALA A 6 0.03 10.09 -0.82
N THR A 7 -0.28 9.99 -2.11
CA THR A 7 -1.54 9.38 -2.56
C THR A 7 -1.60 7.89 -2.25
N HIS A 8 -0.48 7.18 -2.43
CA HIS A 8 -0.33 5.79 -2.04
C HIS A 8 -0.55 5.62 -0.53
N SER A 9 0.22 6.34 0.30
CA SER A 9 0.12 6.28 1.76
C SER A 9 -1.29 6.57 2.28
N PHE A 10 -2.00 7.53 1.68
CA PHE A 10 -3.38 7.83 2.02
C PHE A 10 -4.33 6.67 1.72
N ARG A 11 -4.24 6.07 0.53
CA ARG A 11 -5.08 4.92 0.15
C ARG A 11 -4.73 3.69 0.97
N THR A 12 -3.45 3.42 1.17
CA THR A 12 -2.91 2.35 2.03
C THR A 12 -3.46 2.45 3.45
N ALA A 13 -3.56 3.66 4.03
CA ALA A 13 -4.15 3.86 5.35
C ALA A 13 -5.64 3.46 5.42
N PHE A 14 -6.44 3.77 4.39
CA PHE A 14 -7.85 3.34 4.33
C PHE A 14 -7.99 1.82 4.17
N VAL A 15 -7.19 1.22 3.29
CA VAL A 15 -7.18 -0.24 3.14
C VAL A 15 -6.78 -0.90 4.45
N GLY A 16 -5.72 -0.40 5.09
CA GLY A 16 -5.24 -0.85 6.40
C GLY A 16 -6.29 -0.75 7.48
N TYR A 17 -7.04 0.36 7.55
CA TYR A 17 -8.16 0.53 8.46
C TYR A 17 -9.19 -0.60 8.30
N PHE A 18 -9.69 -0.85 7.09
CA PHE A 18 -10.71 -1.88 6.87
C PHE A 18 -10.18 -3.28 7.22
N LEU A 19 -8.96 -3.61 6.82
CA LEU A 19 -8.33 -4.88 7.17
C LEU A 19 -8.19 -5.05 8.69
N ALA A 20 -7.76 -4.00 9.40
CA ALA A 20 -7.61 -4.03 10.84
C ALA A 20 -8.94 -4.27 11.55
N LYS A 21 -10.03 -3.64 11.08
CA LYS A 21 -11.38 -3.85 11.63
C LYS A 21 -11.85 -5.29 11.45
N GLU A 22 -11.70 -5.85 10.24
CA GLU A 22 -12.11 -7.23 9.94
C GLU A 22 -11.26 -8.27 10.69
N LEU A 23 -9.97 -8.00 10.85
CA LEU A 23 -9.03 -8.90 11.53
C LEU A 23 -8.93 -8.67 13.04
N LYS A 24 -9.71 -7.73 13.58
CA LYS A 24 -9.74 -7.35 15.01
C LYS A 24 -8.35 -6.92 15.55
N ALA A 25 -7.59 -6.22 14.73
CA ALA A 25 -6.31 -5.60 15.11
C ALA A 25 -6.51 -4.15 15.58
N ASP A 26 -5.46 -3.54 16.14
CA ASP A 26 -5.46 -2.13 16.50
C ASP A 26 -5.45 -1.25 15.23
N ALA A 27 -6.61 -0.71 14.87
CA ALA A 27 -6.78 0.10 13.66
C ALA A 27 -6.01 1.43 13.71
N ASP A 28 -5.92 2.06 14.88
CA ASP A 28 -5.21 3.34 15.02
C ASP A 28 -3.72 3.13 14.81
N LYS A 29 -3.18 2.03 15.38
CA LYS A 29 -1.80 1.63 15.17
C LYS A 29 -1.51 1.27 13.71
N VAL A 30 -2.39 0.52 13.04
CA VAL A 30 -2.25 0.20 11.61
C VAL A 30 -2.27 1.46 10.76
N ILE A 31 -3.20 2.40 10.98
CA ILE A 31 -3.24 3.66 10.25
C ILE A 31 -1.91 4.42 10.41
N LYS A 32 -1.41 4.55 11.65
CA LYS A 32 -0.13 5.22 11.90
C LYS A 32 1.03 4.52 11.17
N MET A 33 1.06 3.18 11.17
CA MET A 33 2.07 2.42 10.42
C MET A 33 1.94 2.63 8.91
N CYS A 34 0.73 2.63 8.35
CA CYS A 34 0.49 2.94 6.94
C CYS A 34 0.96 4.34 6.56
N LEU A 35 0.81 5.34 7.44
CA LEU A 35 1.28 6.70 7.16
C LEU A 35 2.81 6.83 7.23
N LEU A 36 3.49 5.93 7.94
CA LEU A 36 4.94 5.96 8.16
C LEU A 36 5.72 4.97 7.28
N HIS A 37 5.05 4.08 6.55
CA HIS A 37 5.69 2.90 5.97
C HIS A 37 6.75 3.20 4.91
N ASP A 38 6.59 4.31 4.19
CA ASP A 38 7.49 4.81 3.14
C ASP A 38 8.07 6.19 3.50
N ILE A 39 8.16 6.52 4.80
CA ILE A 39 8.61 7.85 5.24
C ILE A 39 10.03 8.18 4.72
N GLU A 40 10.86 7.15 4.59
CA GLU A 40 12.23 7.23 4.09
C GLU A 40 12.29 7.68 2.63
N GLU A 41 11.25 7.39 1.85
CA GLU A 41 11.19 7.73 0.42
C GLU A 41 11.10 9.23 0.17
N ALA A 42 10.77 10.05 1.18
CA ALA A 42 10.90 11.50 1.09
C ALA A 42 12.35 11.96 0.89
N ARG A 43 13.36 11.15 1.27
CA ARG A 43 14.79 11.44 1.02
C ARG A 43 15.43 10.47 0.02
N SER A 44 14.91 9.25 -0.14
CA SER A 44 15.47 8.27 -1.09
C SER A 44 14.75 8.21 -2.44
N ALA A 45 13.55 8.79 -2.57
CA ALA A 45 12.59 8.50 -3.64
C ALA A 45 12.13 7.02 -3.67
N ASP A 46 11.07 6.74 -4.44
CA ASP A 46 10.52 5.38 -4.61
C ASP A 46 11.51 4.46 -5.37
N GLN A 47 11.90 3.39 -4.69
CA GLN A 47 12.84 2.39 -5.21
C GLN A 47 12.12 1.17 -5.78
N ASN A 48 11.72 1.28 -7.05
CA ASN A 48 11.21 0.15 -7.81
C ASN A 48 12.24 -1.02 -7.94
N TRP A 49 11.78 -2.15 -8.50
CA TRP A 49 12.60 -3.37 -8.62
C TRP A 49 13.88 -3.20 -9.45
N VAL A 50 13.93 -2.27 -10.40
CA VAL A 50 15.15 -1.95 -11.16
C VAL A 50 16.15 -1.26 -10.25
N HIS A 51 15.69 -0.27 -9.47
CA HIS A 51 16.54 0.45 -8.51
C HIS A 51 17.17 -0.51 -7.49
N LYS A 52 16.40 -1.48 -6.97
CA LYS A 52 16.91 -2.50 -6.03
C LYS A 52 18.11 -3.31 -6.54
N ARG A 53 18.35 -3.35 -7.85
CA ARG A 53 19.52 -4.03 -8.44
C ARG A 53 20.78 -3.17 -8.43
N TYR A 54 20.64 -1.85 -8.50
CA TYR A 54 21.74 -0.93 -8.79
C TYR A 54 21.98 0.14 -7.72
N ILE A 55 21.02 0.32 -6.80
CA ILE A 55 21.04 1.37 -5.78
C ILE A 55 20.97 0.72 -4.40
N LYS A 56 21.82 1.21 -3.49
CA LYS A 56 21.75 0.89 -2.06
C LYS A 56 21.15 2.10 -1.34
N VAL A 57 20.07 1.87 -0.59
CA VAL A 57 19.44 2.87 0.27
C VAL A 57 19.73 2.53 1.73
N PHE A 58 19.99 3.57 2.52
CA PHE A 58 20.27 3.47 3.96
C PHE A 58 19.01 3.87 4.75
N GLU A 59 17.96 3.06 4.65
CA GLU A 59 16.62 3.37 5.20
C GLU A 59 16.66 3.66 6.70
N ASP A 60 17.43 2.88 7.47
CA ASP A 60 17.56 3.09 8.92
C ASP A 60 18.19 4.45 9.26
N GLU A 61 19.22 4.86 8.52
CA GLU A 61 19.88 6.16 8.69
C GLU A 61 18.92 7.30 8.31
N ILE A 62 18.23 7.17 7.17
CA ILE A 62 17.24 8.15 6.71
C ILE A 62 16.14 8.33 7.75
N ARG A 63 15.55 7.23 8.24
CA ARG A 63 14.46 7.24 9.21
C ARG A 63 14.87 7.89 10.51
N ASP A 64 16.00 7.46 11.08
CA ASP A 64 16.48 7.98 12.36
C ASP A 64 16.80 9.49 12.21
N GLU A 65 17.37 9.94 11.09
CA GLU A 65 17.60 11.36 10.83
C GLU A 65 16.34 12.19 10.51
N GLN A 66 15.35 11.61 9.85
CA GLN A 66 14.07 12.29 9.58
C GLN A 66 13.27 12.51 10.85
N LEU A 67 13.32 11.55 11.77
CA LEU A 67 12.44 11.53 12.93
C LEU A 67 13.13 11.98 14.23
N LYS A 68 14.46 12.07 14.33
CA LYS A 68 15.15 12.34 15.61
C LYS A 68 14.72 13.62 16.34
N ASP A 69 14.44 14.71 15.62
CA ASP A 69 14.25 16.04 16.21
C ASP A 69 12.79 16.54 16.14
N ILE A 70 11.82 15.65 15.86
CA ILE A 70 10.40 16.00 15.84
C ILE A 70 9.67 15.61 17.12
N LEU A 71 8.53 16.25 17.36
CA LEU A 71 7.63 15.89 18.46
C LEU A 71 7.23 14.42 18.36
N HIS A 72 7.19 13.72 19.50
CA HIS A 72 6.84 12.31 19.59
C HIS A 72 7.77 11.35 18.80
N SER A 73 8.99 11.79 18.46
CA SER A 73 10.02 11.00 17.75
C SER A 73 10.13 9.54 18.20
N LYS A 74 10.23 9.29 19.52
CA LYS A 74 10.38 7.94 20.08
C LYS A 74 9.24 6.99 19.70
N GLU A 75 8.00 7.50 19.65
CA GLU A 75 6.84 6.71 19.24
C GLU A 75 6.93 6.35 17.74
N LEU A 76 7.23 7.35 16.90
CA LEU A 76 7.26 7.18 15.44
C LEU A 76 8.40 6.25 15.01
N ILE A 77 9.59 6.41 15.58
CA ILE A 77 10.74 5.52 15.32
C ILE A 77 10.40 4.09 15.77
N LYS A 78 9.79 3.92 16.94
CA LYS A 78 9.38 2.60 17.43
C LYS A 78 8.35 1.94 16.50
N LEU A 79 7.34 2.68 16.06
CA LEU A 79 6.31 2.18 15.14
C LEU A 79 6.90 1.80 13.79
N SER A 80 7.77 2.63 13.23
CA SER A 80 8.42 2.36 11.94
C SER A 80 9.36 1.14 12.03
N LYS A 81 10.18 1.02 13.09
CA LYS A 81 11.01 -0.18 13.34
C LYS A 81 10.16 -1.44 13.52
N GLU A 82 9.05 -1.36 14.25
CA GLU A 82 8.11 -2.48 14.39
C GLU A 82 7.51 -2.91 13.04
N TYR A 83 7.14 -1.94 12.19
CA TYR A 83 6.67 -2.22 10.84
C TYR A 83 7.73 -2.94 9.99
N GLN A 84 9.00 -2.53 10.08
CA GLN A 84 10.09 -3.16 9.32
C GLN A 84 10.32 -4.63 9.71
N GLU A 85 10.13 -4.97 10.98
CA GLU A 85 10.29 -6.36 11.45
C GLU A 85 9.22 -7.32 10.92
N LYS A 86 8.04 -6.83 10.51
CA LYS A 86 6.90 -7.65 10.01
C LYS A 86 6.46 -8.78 10.93
N LYS A 87 6.66 -8.66 12.24
CA LYS A 87 6.33 -9.73 13.20
C LYS A 87 4.90 -9.62 13.74
N THR A 88 4.48 -8.40 14.12
CA THR A 88 3.16 -8.14 14.71
C THR A 88 2.04 -8.23 13.69
N LEU A 89 0.81 -8.42 14.17
CA LEU A 89 -0.35 -8.49 13.29
C LEU A 89 -0.54 -7.17 12.55
N GLU A 90 -0.39 -6.04 13.25
CA GLU A 90 -0.52 -4.70 12.70
C GLU A 90 0.53 -4.43 11.60
N ALA A 91 1.79 -4.82 11.81
CA ALA A 91 2.83 -4.68 10.81
C ALA A 91 2.55 -5.53 9.54
N LYS A 92 2.00 -6.74 9.72
CA LYS A 92 1.59 -7.62 8.62
C LYS A 92 0.39 -7.06 7.87
N ILE A 93 -0.61 -6.53 8.58
CA ILE A 93 -1.77 -5.86 7.97
C ILE A 93 -1.33 -4.63 7.18
N THR A 94 -0.41 -3.84 7.72
CA THR A 94 0.13 -2.67 7.02
C THR A 94 0.80 -3.08 5.70
N LYS A 95 1.60 -4.16 5.70
CA LYS A 95 2.21 -4.66 4.45
C LYS A 95 1.17 -5.21 3.46
N ASP A 96 0.14 -5.88 3.97
CA ASP A 96 -0.97 -6.36 3.15
C ASP A 96 -1.74 -5.20 2.51
N ALA A 97 -1.93 -4.09 3.24
CA ALA A 97 -2.60 -2.90 2.77
C ALA A 97 -1.83 -2.19 1.65
N ASP A 98 -0.52 -2.01 1.83
CA ASP A 98 0.42 -1.48 0.83
C ASP A 98 0.31 -2.30 -0.49
N LEU A 99 0.46 -3.62 -0.41
CA LEU A 99 0.37 -4.50 -1.58
C LEU A 99 -1.01 -4.51 -2.24
N LEU A 100 -2.08 -4.35 -1.45
CA LEU A 100 -3.45 -4.27 -2.00
C LEU A 100 -3.66 -2.95 -2.73
N ASP A 101 -3.16 -1.84 -2.19
CA ASP A 101 -3.24 -0.55 -2.85
C ASP A 101 -2.48 -0.55 -4.18
N GLU A 102 -1.28 -1.13 -4.22
CA GLU A 102 -0.51 -1.34 -5.46
C GLU A 102 -1.36 -2.09 -6.50
N ILE A 103 -2.04 -3.17 -6.10
CA ILE A 103 -2.89 -3.95 -7.02
C ILE A 103 -4.08 -3.12 -7.53
N LEU A 104 -4.72 -2.33 -6.67
CA LEU A 104 -5.85 -1.47 -7.05
C LEU A 104 -5.40 -0.39 -8.05
N LEU A 105 -4.26 0.25 -7.79
CA LEU A 105 -3.65 1.22 -8.70
C LEU A 105 -3.31 0.59 -10.05
N LEU A 106 -2.69 -0.59 -10.06
CA LEU A 106 -2.38 -1.31 -11.30
C LEU A 106 -3.66 -1.64 -12.09
N ARG A 107 -4.78 -1.95 -11.42
CA ARG A 107 -6.06 -2.17 -12.10
C ARG A 107 -6.61 -0.90 -12.74
N GLU A 108 -6.46 0.24 -12.08
CA GLU A 108 -6.81 1.55 -12.64
C GLU A 108 -5.93 1.88 -13.87
N TYR A 109 -4.63 1.62 -13.80
CA TYR A 109 -3.71 1.80 -14.93
C TYR A 109 -4.00 0.85 -16.09
N GLN A 110 -4.31 -0.41 -15.81
CA GLN A 110 -4.70 -1.37 -16.84
C GLN A 110 -5.95 -0.89 -17.59
N LEU A 111 -6.94 -0.34 -16.88
CA LEU A 111 -8.13 0.23 -17.51
C LEU A 111 -7.81 1.42 -18.43
N GLN A 112 -6.76 2.19 -18.11
CA GLN A 112 -6.25 3.29 -18.94
C GLN A 112 -5.42 2.80 -20.15
N GLY A 113 -5.25 1.49 -20.32
CA GLY A 113 -4.48 0.90 -21.43
C GLY A 113 -2.99 0.74 -21.15
N ASN A 114 -2.54 0.87 -19.89
CA ASN A 114 -1.14 0.61 -19.54
C ASN A 114 -0.84 -0.89 -19.63
N LYS A 115 -0.05 -1.27 -20.64
CA LYS A 115 0.35 -2.66 -20.90
C LYS A 115 1.31 -3.23 -19.86
N GLU A 116 2.12 -2.39 -19.21
CA GLU A 116 2.99 -2.83 -18.13
C GLU A 116 2.14 -3.20 -16.91
N ALA A 117 1.13 -2.40 -16.57
CA ALA A 117 0.21 -2.72 -15.48
C ALA A 117 -0.52 -4.07 -15.71
N GLU A 118 -0.96 -4.32 -16.94
CA GLU A 118 -1.52 -5.63 -17.34
C GLU A 118 -0.50 -6.77 -17.17
N PHE A 119 0.77 -6.54 -17.53
CA PHE A 119 1.83 -7.51 -17.33
C PHE A 119 2.06 -7.83 -15.85
N TRP A 120 2.10 -6.81 -14.99
CA TRP A 120 2.31 -6.97 -13.54
C TRP A 120 1.15 -7.66 -12.82
N LEU A 121 -0.07 -7.46 -13.29
CA LEU A 121 -1.25 -8.12 -12.74
C LEU A 121 -1.40 -9.58 -13.19
N ASN A 122 -0.67 -10.00 -14.22
CA ASN A 122 -0.83 -11.32 -14.82
C ASN A 122 -0.35 -12.44 -13.87
N PRO A 123 -1.22 -13.38 -13.45
CA PRO A 123 -0.85 -14.45 -12.53
C PRO A 123 0.09 -15.49 -13.14
N ASN A 124 0.10 -15.63 -14.48
CA ASN A 124 0.87 -16.64 -15.21
C ASN A 124 2.30 -16.19 -15.54
N LYS A 125 2.57 -14.88 -15.48
CA LYS A 125 3.91 -14.33 -15.67
C LYS A 125 4.51 -14.04 -14.30
N LEU A 126 5.69 -14.60 -14.01
CA LEU A 126 6.43 -14.40 -12.75
C LEU A 126 5.57 -14.50 -11.47
N LYS A 127 4.52 -15.36 -11.43
CA LYS A 127 3.60 -15.61 -10.28
C LYS A 127 3.42 -14.39 -9.37
N SER A 128 2.44 -13.51 -9.65
CA SER A 128 2.18 -12.23 -8.96
C SER A 128 2.81 -12.14 -7.57
N GLN A 129 3.97 -11.49 -7.49
CA GLN A 129 4.81 -11.52 -6.30
C GLN A 129 4.08 -10.90 -5.11
N GLN A 130 3.17 -9.94 -5.36
CA GLN A 130 2.37 -9.28 -4.33
C GLN A 130 1.61 -10.29 -3.46
N GLU A 131 0.89 -11.25 -4.05
CA GLU A 131 0.10 -12.24 -3.29
C GLU A 131 0.94 -13.16 -2.41
N LYS A 132 2.21 -13.42 -2.78
CA LYS A 132 3.11 -14.24 -1.97
C LYS A 132 3.66 -13.49 -0.77
N LEU A 133 3.86 -12.18 -0.95
CA LEU A 133 4.33 -11.28 0.10
C LEU A 133 3.22 -10.95 1.11
N MET A 134 1.95 -11.15 0.74
CA MET A 134 0.83 -11.00 1.65
C MET A 134 0.86 -12.03 2.79
N HIS A 135 0.50 -11.59 3.98
CA HIS A 135 0.52 -12.36 5.21
C HIS A 135 -0.85 -12.96 5.53
N THR A 136 -1.93 -12.19 5.41
CA THR A 136 -3.26 -12.60 5.85
C THR A 136 -4.05 -13.32 4.75
N LYS A 137 -4.95 -14.23 5.17
CA LYS A 137 -5.86 -14.91 4.23
C LYS A 137 -6.85 -13.93 3.61
N LEU A 138 -7.30 -12.92 4.38
CA LEU A 138 -8.22 -11.89 3.92
C LEU A 138 -7.60 -11.06 2.79
N ALA A 139 -6.38 -10.56 2.98
CA ALA A 139 -5.71 -9.78 1.94
C ALA A 139 -5.52 -10.57 0.63
N LYS A 140 -5.13 -11.84 0.73
CA LYS A 140 -5.02 -12.74 -0.43
C LYS A 140 -6.35 -13.01 -1.13
N ALA A 141 -7.47 -12.99 -0.40
CA ALA A 141 -8.79 -13.13 -0.99
C ALA A 141 -9.20 -11.84 -1.71
N LEU A 142 -9.01 -10.69 -1.06
CA LEU A 142 -9.29 -9.37 -1.63
C LEU A 142 -8.44 -9.07 -2.86
N SER A 143 -7.16 -9.47 -2.87
CA SER A 143 -6.27 -9.27 -4.02
C SER A 143 -6.76 -10.00 -5.26
N LYS A 144 -7.26 -11.24 -5.09
CA LYS A 144 -7.82 -12.05 -6.17
C LYS A 144 -9.12 -11.47 -6.68
N GLU A 145 -9.93 -10.89 -5.79
CA GLU A 145 -11.19 -10.27 -6.15
C GLU A 145 -10.98 -8.93 -6.87
N ALA A 146 -10.09 -8.08 -6.35
CA ALA A 146 -9.71 -6.81 -6.97
C ALA A 146 -9.22 -6.98 -8.42
N LYS A 147 -8.47 -8.06 -8.70
CA LYS A 147 -8.01 -8.38 -10.06
C LYS A 147 -9.13 -8.75 -11.04
N LYS A 148 -10.26 -9.26 -10.55
CA LYS A 148 -11.42 -9.66 -11.37
C LYS A 148 -12.38 -8.51 -11.61
N GLN A 149 -12.49 -7.59 -10.66
CA GLN A 149 -13.46 -6.50 -10.73
C GLN A 149 -12.97 -5.35 -11.61
N GLU A 150 -13.92 -4.63 -12.19
CA GLU A 150 -13.64 -3.41 -12.93
C GLU A 150 -13.66 -2.21 -11.97
N PRO A 151 -12.59 -1.39 -11.91
CA PRO A 151 -12.50 -0.26 -10.97
C PRO A 151 -13.67 0.74 -11.07
N THR A 152 -14.33 0.83 -12.22
CA THR A 152 -15.42 1.78 -12.50
C THR A 152 -16.81 1.25 -12.17
N PHE A 153 -16.93 -0.01 -11.74
CA PHE A 153 -18.24 -0.67 -11.54
C PHE A 153 -19.20 0.15 -10.66
N TRP A 154 -18.67 0.82 -9.62
CA TRP A 154 -19.46 1.55 -8.64
C TRP A 154 -20.29 2.70 -9.24
N TRP A 155 -19.83 3.36 -10.31
CA TRP A 155 -20.53 4.51 -10.91
C TRP A 155 -21.30 4.21 -12.19
N LYS A 156 -21.15 3.01 -12.77
CA LYS A 156 -21.80 2.66 -14.06
C LYS A 156 -23.32 2.78 -14.07
N LYS A 157 -23.96 2.68 -12.90
CA LYS A 157 -25.43 2.79 -12.74
C LYS A 157 -25.87 4.11 -12.10
N LEU A 158 -24.95 5.06 -11.91
CA LEU A 158 -25.24 6.33 -11.23
C LEU A 158 -25.67 7.47 -12.18
N TRP A 159 -25.69 7.24 -13.50
CA TRP A 159 -26.11 8.27 -14.44
C TRP A 159 -27.54 8.73 -14.13
N THR A 160 -27.69 10.04 -13.96
CA THR A 160 -28.99 10.69 -13.83
C THR A 160 -28.91 12.09 -14.43
N PRO A 161 -29.93 12.53 -15.18
CA PRO A 161 -29.99 13.91 -15.66
C PRO A 161 -30.35 14.90 -14.54
N ASN A 162 -30.82 14.41 -13.38
CA ASN A 162 -31.32 15.24 -12.29
C ASN A 162 -30.28 15.39 -11.18
N ARG A 163 -29.89 16.63 -10.85
CA ARG A 163 -29.08 16.92 -9.66
C ARG A 163 -29.93 16.68 -8.40
N ARG A 164 -29.47 15.86 -7.46
CA ARG A 164 -30.14 15.71 -6.15
C ARG A 164 -30.12 17.07 -5.45
N LYS A 165 -31.29 17.53 -5.00
CA LYS A 165 -31.46 18.74 -4.19
C LYS A 165 -31.16 18.45 -2.73
#